data_AF-K1SIW9-F1
#
_entry.id   AF-K1SIW9-F1
#
_cell.length_a   1.000
_cell.length_b   1.000
_cell.length_c   1.000
_cell.angle_alpha   90.00
_cell.angle_beta   90.00
_cell.angle_gamma   90.00
#
_symmetry.space_group_name_H-M   'P 1'
#
loop_
_entity.id
_entity.type
_entity.pdbx_description
1 polymer ?
#
loop_
_entity_poly.entity_id
_entity_poly.type
_entity_poly.pdbx_seq_one_letter_code
_entity_poly.pdbx_strand_id
1 'polypeptide(L)'
;EKQQLGAAYAVTQLFYDNEKFYAFVEKARQIGVTIPIIPAIKPFAKLSQLTVVPKTFHCDIPEELAQEVLKCKTDEDAKQLGIEWTTAQVQDLFEHGYNNVHFFTVSAVDSVKQIAKILF
;
A
#
# COMPACT_ATOMS: atom_id res chain seq x y z
N GLU A 1 -4.26 -6.10 22.68
CA GLU A 1 -5.24 -7.18 22.99
C GLU A 1 -5.18 -8.35 22.01
N LYS A 2 -5.49 -8.19 20.71
CA LYS A 2 -5.56 -9.31 19.74
C LYS A 2 -4.35 -10.27 19.75
N GLN A 3 -3.13 -9.74 19.85
CA GLN A 3 -1.91 -10.55 20.00
C GLN A 3 -1.96 -11.46 21.25
N GLN A 4 -2.39 -10.92 22.40
CA GLN A 4 -2.49 -11.67 23.66
C GLN A 4 -3.57 -12.76 23.60
N LEU A 5 -4.54 -12.60 22.70
CA LEU A 5 -5.57 -13.59 22.41
C LEU A 5 -5.14 -14.62 21.34
N GLY A 6 -3.87 -14.59 20.91
CA GLY A 6 -3.30 -15.60 20.02
C GLY A 6 -3.20 -15.22 18.54
N ALA A 7 -3.42 -13.94 18.17
CA ALA A 7 -3.15 -13.51 16.79
C ALA A 7 -1.65 -13.66 16.46
N ALA A 8 -1.34 -14.34 15.35
CA ALA A 8 0.04 -14.63 14.94
C ALA A 8 0.70 -13.52 14.12
N TYR A 9 -0.09 -12.70 13.43
CA TYR A 9 0.35 -11.53 12.68
C TYR A 9 -0.81 -10.54 12.53
N ALA A 10 -0.49 -9.32 12.12
CA ALA A 10 -1.46 -8.31 11.70
C ALA A 10 -1.24 -7.97 10.23
N VAL A 11 -2.31 -7.60 9.54
CA VAL A 11 -2.28 -6.98 8.20
C VAL A 11 -2.83 -5.58 8.37
N THR A 12 -2.15 -4.57 7.83
CA THR A 12 -2.62 -3.18 7.95
C THR A 12 -3.84 -2.92 7.07
N GLN A 13 -4.49 -1.78 7.28
CA GLN A 13 -5.27 -1.16 6.20
C GLN A 13 -4.33 -0.72 5.08
N LEU A 14 -4.87 -0.48 3.88
CA LEU A 14 -4.12 0.08 2.76
C LEU A 14 -3.57 1.49 3.05
N PHE A 15 -2.42 1.78 2.47
CA PHE A 15 -1.76 3.08 2.54
C PHE A 15 -0.94 3.33 1.26
N TYR A 16 -0.69 4.61 0.96
CA TYR A 16 0.12 5.03 -0.19
C TYR A 16 1.42 5.74 0.22
N ASP A 17 1.62 5.91 1.53
CA ASP A 17 2.73 6.64 2.15
C ASP A 17 3.46 5.70 3.14
N ASN A 18 4.69 5.31 2.79
CA ASN A 18 5.47 4.38 3.60
C ASN A 18 5.91 5.00 4.94
N GLU A 19 6.13 6.32 5.00
CA GLU A 19 6.49 7.00 6.25
C GLU A 19 5.37 6.88 7.29
N LYS A 20 4.11 6.98 6.85
CA LYS A 20 2.96 6.76 7.74
C LYS A 20 2.89 5.32 8.23
N PHE A 21 3.23 4.35 7.39
CA PHE A 21 3.31 2.95 7.80
C PHE A 21 4.43 2.73 8.82
N TYR A 22 5.63 3.28 8.59
CA TYR A 22 6.75 3.17 9.53
C TYR A 22 6.43 3.82 10.88
N ALA A 23 5.88 5.03 10.88
CA ALA A 23 5.44 5.71 12.10
C ALA A 23 4.34 4.92 12.84
N PHE A 24 3.44 4.25 12.11
CA PHE A 24 2.45 3.35 12.71
C PHE A 24 3.11 2.14 13.37
N VAL A 25 4.04 1.48 12.69
CA VAL A 25 4.75 0.32 13.24
C VAL A 25 5.56 0.73 14.47
N GLU A 26 6.28 1.86 14.43
CA GLU A 26 7.05 2.38 15.57
C GLU A 26 6.15 2.54 16.81
N LYS A 27 5.01 3.23 16.66
CA LYS A 27 4.03 3.39 17.75
C LYS A 27 3.51 2.04 18.25
N ALA A 28 3.24 1.10 17.37
CA ALA A 28 2.81 -0.25 17.74
C ALA A 28 3.90 -0.99 18.55
N ARG A 29 5.18 -0.84 18.19
CA ARG A 29 6.30 -1.42 18.94
C ARG A 29 6.46 -0.77 20.32
N GLN A 30 6.29 0.55 20.42
CA GLN A 30 6.37 1.28 21.70
C GLN A 30 5.33 0.79 22.72
N ILE A 31 4.18 0.29 22.27
CA ILE A 31 3.14 -0.28 23.14
C ILE A 31 3.23 -1.81 23.31
N GLY A 32 4.33 -2.43 22.86
CA GLY A 32 4.62 -3.84 23.08
C GLY A 32 4.00 -4.81 22.06
N VAL A 33 3.55 -4.35 20.89
CA VAL A 33 3.20 -5.26 19.79
C VAL A 33 4.47 -5.91 19.25
N THR A 34 4.53 -7.23 19.23
CA THR A 34 5.72 -8.00 18.80
C THR A 34 5.44 -8.92 17.62
N ILE A 35 4.16 -9.21 17.32
CA ILE A 35 3.81 -9.99 16.13
C ILE A 35 4.20 -9.25 14.84
N PRO A 36 4.44 -9.98 13.74
CA PRO A 36 4.65 -9.38 12.43
C PRO A 36 3.48 -8.47 12.05
N ILE A 37 3.79 -7.31 11.46
CA ILE A 37 2.82 -6.38 10.88
C ILE A 37 3.10 -6.36 9.38
N ILE A 38 2.18 -6.92 8.61
CA ILE A 38 2.31 -7.06 7.16
C ILE A 38 1.70 -5.81 6.50
N PRO A 39 2.48 -5.03 5.73
CA PRO A 39 1.95 -3.92 4.96
C PRO A 39 0.95 -4.41 3.91
N ALA A 40 -0.21 -3.78 3.87
CA ALA A 40 -1.24 -4.04 2.87
C ALA A 40 -1.24 -2.95 1.80
N ILE A 41 -1.09 -3.33 0.53
CA ILE A 41 -0.84 -2.41 -0.58
C ILE A 41 -1.91 -2.59 -1.66
N LYS A 42 -2.42 -1.49 -2.19
CA LYS A 42 -3.40 -1.48 -3.28
C LYS A 42 -2.86 -0.65 -4.45
N PRO A 43 -2.53 -1.28 -5.59
CA PRO A 43 -2.15 -0.53 -6.78
C PRO A 43 -3.28 0.39 -7.24
N PHE A 44 -2.91 1.61 -7.60
CA PHE A 44 -3.81 2.54 -8.27
C PHE A 44 -4.14 1.99 -9.67
N ALA A 45 -5.39 2.11 -10.10
CA ALA A 45 -5.85 1.48 -11.35
C ALA A 45 -6.87 2.30 -12.13
N LYS A 46 -7.50 3.32 -11.52
CA LYS A 46 -8.51 4.15 -12.16
C LYS A 46 -8.43 5.58 -11.65
N LEU A 47 -8.66 6.57 -12.51
CA LEU A 47 -8.66 7.98 -12.12
C LEU A 47 -9.66 8.29 -10.98
N SER A 48 -10.81 7.61 -11.00
CA SER A 48 -11.84 7.76 -9.95
C SER A 48 -11.35 7.38 -8.55
N GLN A 49 -10.30 6.58 -8.43
CA GLN A 49 -9.74 6.18 -7.14
C GLN A 49 -9.10 7.33 -6.39
N LEU A 50 -8.73 8.43 -7.06
CA LEU A 50 -8.21 9.63 -6.40
C LEU A 50 -9.19 10.20 -5.37
N THR A 51 -10.50 10.05 -5.62
CA THR A 51 -11.56 10.52 -4.72
C THR A 51 -12.23 9.39 -3.95
N VAL A 52 -12.44 8.24 -4.59
CA VAL A 52 -13.16 7.10 -3.98
C VAL A 52 -12.34 6.45 -2.88
N VAL A 53 -11.02 6.25 -3.08
CA VAL A 53 -10.20 5.50 -2.12
C VAL A 53 -10.08 6.22 -0.77
N PRO A 54 -9.73 7.53 -0.70
CA PRO A 54 -9.72 8.26 0.57
C PRO A 54 -11.07 8.26 1.27
N LYS A 55 -12.17 8.42 0.51
CA LYS A 55 -13.52 8.47 1.05
C LYS A 55 -13.97 7.13 1.65
N THR A 56 -13.61 6.01 1.03
CA THR A 56 -14.05 4.68 1.44
C THR A 56 -13.14 4.06 2.50
N PHE A 57 -11.83 4.27 2.40
CA PHE A 57 -10.84 3.59 3.25
C PHE A 57 -10.23 4.50 4.31
N HIS A 58 -10.56 5.80 4.30
CA HIS A 58 -10.04 6.80 5.24
C HIS A 58 -8.50 6.82 5.24
N CYS A 59 -7.90 6.70 4.06
CA CYS A 59 -6.46 6.79 3.86
C CYS A 59 -6.11 8.05 3.07
N ASP A 60 -4.90 8.54 3.28
CA ASP A 60 -4.38 9.67 2.53
C ASP A 60 -3.74 9.21 1.21
N ILE A 61 -3.90 10.03 0.17
CA ILE A 61 -3.10 9.95 -1.06
C ILE A 61 -2.01 11.02 -0.93
N PRO A 62 -0.71 10.65 -0.99
CA PRO A 62 0.39 11.61 -1.03
C PRO A 62 0.17 12.65 -2.12
N GLU A 63 0.56 13.89 -1.85
CA GLU A 63 0.42 15.00 -2.80
C GLU A 63 1.17 14.70 -4.10
N GLU A 64 2.35 14.06 -4.01
CA GLU A 64 3.14 13.64 -5.16
C GLU A 64 2.36 12.66 -6.05
N LEU A 65 1.72 11.65 -5.45
CA LEU A 65 0.89 10.70 -6.20
C LEU A 65 -0.33 11.41 -6.80
N ALA A 66 -0.98 12.29 -6.05
CA ALA A 66 -2.13 13.05 -6.54
C ALA A 66 -1.75 13.90 -7.77
N GLN A 67 -0.59 14.57 -7.73
CA GLN A 67 -0.09 15.37 -8.84
C GLN A 67 0.22 14.53 -10.09
N GLU A 68 0.79 13.34 -9.94
CA GLU A 68 1.00 12.44 -11.08
C GLU A 68 -0.33 11.90 -11.66
N VAL A 69 -1.30 11.58 -10.80
CA VAL A 69 -2.64 11.15 -11.24
C VAL A 69 -3.34 12.25 -12.03
N LEU A 70 -3.18 13.53 -11.66
CA LEU A 70 -3.77 14.65 -12.41
C LEU A 70 -3.21 14.83 -13.82
N LYS A 71 -2.03 14.26 -14.13
CA LYS A 71 -1.45 14.26 -15.49
C LYS A 71 -2.02 13.14 -16.36
N CYS A 72 -2.59 12.09 -15.76
CA CYS A 72 -3.19 10.96 -16.45
C CYS A 72 -4.50 11.37 -17.14
N LYS A 73 -4.71 10.91 -18.38
CA LYS A 73 -5.92 11.22 -19.16
C LYS A 73 -6.89 10.06 -19.22
N THR A 74 -6.41 8.85 -18.99
CA THR A 74 -7.18 7.61 -19.09
C THR A 74 -6.95 6.71 -17.87
N ASP A 75 -7.83 5.73 -17.68
CA ASP A 75 -7.64 4.70 -16.66
C ASP A 75 -6.42 3.81 -16.96
N GLU A 76 -6.01 3.67 -18.23
CA GLU A 76 -4.78 2.95 -18.58
C GLU A 76 -3.53 3.73 -18.16
N ASP A 77 -3.52 5.06 -18.31
CA ASP A 77 -2.43 5.91 -17.78
C ASP A 77 -2.35 5.74 -16.25
N ALA A 78 -3.50 5.78 -15.57
CA ALA A 78 -3.59 5.62 -14.12
C ALA A 78 -3.13 4.23 -13.65
N LYS A 79 -3.41 3.19 -14.43
CA LYS A 79 -2.97 1.81 -14.17
C LYS A 79 -1.45 1.71 -14.30
N GLN A 80 -0.85 2.32 -15.32
CA GLN A 80 0.59 2.33 -15.50
C GLN A 80 1.30 3.07 -14.35
N LEU A 81 0.80 4.27 -14.00
CA LEU A 81 1.28 5.02 -12.84
C LEU A 81 1.16 4.21 -11.55
N GLY A 82 0.04 3.51 -11.34
CA GLY A 82 -0.17 2.70 -10.15
C GLY A 82 0.76 1.50 -10.06
N ILE A 83 1.15 0.90 -11.19
CA ILE A 83 2.18 -0.15 -11.23
C ILE A 83 3.53 0.42 -10.79
N GLU A 84 3.94 1.56 -11.36
CA GLU A 84 5.21 2.22 -11.05
C GLU A 84 5.28 2.64 -9.59
N TRP A 85 4.26 3.35 -9.10
CA TRP A 85 4.17 3.79 -7.71
C TRP A 85 4.23 2.62 -6.75
N THR A 86 3.40 1.59 -6.96
CA THR A 86 3.39 0.43 -6.06
C THR A 86 4.69 -0.37 -6.12
N THR A 87 5.33 -0.44 -7.29
CA THR A 87 6.65 -1.09 -7.40
C THR A 87 7.67 -0.37 -6.52
N ALA A 88 7.77 0.95 -6.64
CA ALA A 88 8.66 1.76 -5.81
C ALA A 88 8.30 1.66 -4.32
N GLN A 89 7.01 1.70 -4.00
CA GLN A 89 6.51 1.57 -2.64
C GLN A 89 6.94 0.24 -1.99
N VAL A 90 6.84 -0.87 -2.73
CA VAL A 90 7.23 -2.19 -2.22
C VAL A 90 8.75 -2.36 -2.16
N GLN A 91 9.50 -1.79 -3.10
CA GLN A 91 10.97 -1.77 -3.03
C GLN A 91 11.46 -1.07 -1.77
N ASP A 92 10.92 0.12 -1.48
CA ASP A 92 11.24 0.85 -0.25
C ASP A 92 10.89 0.04 1.01
N LEU A 93 9.73 -0.64 1.03
CA LEU A 93 9.37 -1.55 2.14
C LEU A 93 10.40 -2.68 2.31
N PHE A 94 10.90 -3.27 1.23
CA PHE A 94 11.91 -4.33 1.27
C PHE A 94 13.25 -3.82 1.78
N GLU A 95 13.68 -2.64 1.34
CA GLU A 95 14.90 -1.98 1.81
C GLU A 95 14.83 -1.67 3.31
N HIS A 96 13.64 -1.40 3.84
CA HIS A 96 13.38 -1.21 5.27
C HIS A 96 13.05 -2.51 6.04
N GLY A 97 13.26 -3.68 5.42
CA GLY A 97 13.18 -4.99 6.08
C GLY A 97 11.79 -5.66 6.08
N TYR A 98 10.81 -5.11 5.38
CA TYR A 98 9.46 -5.67 5.27
C TYR A 98 9.30 -6.59 4.06
N ASN A 99 9.91 -7.78 4.10
CA ASN A 99 9.95 -8.72 2.97
C ASN A 99 8.63 -9.45 2.64
N ASN A 100 7.51 -9.04 3.24
CA ASN A 100 6.20 -9.61 2.99
C ASN A 100 5.20 -8.48 2.75
N VAL A 101 4.40 -8.58 1.69
CA VAL A 101 3.34 -7.61 1.35
C VAL A 101 2.02 -8.32 1.09
N HIS A 102 0.92 -7.71 1.52
CA HIS A 102 -0.44 -8.17 1.23
C HIS A 102 -1.08 -7.29 0.14
N PHE A 103 -1.37 -7.83 -1.03
CA PHE A 103 -1.99 -7.05 -2.10
C PHE A 103 -3.52 -7.09 -2.07
N PHE A 104 -4.16 -5.91 -2.09
CA PHE A 104 -5.57 -5.77 -2.42
C PHE A 104 -5.77 -5.75 -3.93
N THR A 105 -6.21 -6.88 -4.51
CA THR A 105 -6.30 -7.07 -5.97
C THR A 105 -7.53 -6.47 -6.63
N VAL A 106 -8.51 -5.98 -5.87
CA VAL A 106 -9.80 -5.49 -6.41
C VAL A 106 -9.57 -4.39 -7.45
N SER A 107 -9.97 -4.67 -8.70
CA SER A 107 -9.76 -3.84 -9.90
C SER A 107 -8.30 -3.67 -10.36
N ALA A 108 -7.36 -4.45 -9.81
CA ALA A 108 -5.92 -4.30 -10.03
C ALA A 108 -5.20 -5.66 -10.24
N VAL A 109 -5.92 -6.73 -10.63
CA VAL A 109 -5.35 -8.09 -10.76
C VAL A 109 -4.15 -8.10 -11.72
N ASP A 110 -4.28 -7.48 -12.90
CA ASP A 110 -3.19 -7.40 -13.88
C ASP A 110 -2.01 -6.56 -13.37
N SER A 111 -2.30 -5.45 -12.68
CA SER A 111 -1.27 -4.60 -12.07
C SER A 111 -0.47 -5.39 -11.03
N VAL A 112 -1.15 -6.11 -10.13
CA VAL A 112 -0.50 -6.95 -9.12
C VAL A 112 0.35 -8.04 -9.77
N LYS A 113 -0.16 -8.68 -10.83
CA LYS A 113 0.61 -9.68 -11.58
C LYS A 113 1.89 -9.10 -12.19
N GLN A 114 1.83 -7.88 -12.71
CA GLN A 114 2.99 -7.21 -13.29
C GLN A 114 3.99 -6.78 -12.21
N ILE A 115 3.52 -6.18 -11.12
CA ILE A 115 4.35 -5.82 -9.96
C ILE A 115 5.07 -7.05 -9.41
N ALA A 116 4.35 -8.16 -9.23
CA ALA A 116 4.93 -9.39 -8.71
C ALA A 116 6.05 -9.93 -9.60
N LYS A 117 5.93 -9.85 -10.94
CA LYS A 117 6.99 -10.24 -11.87
C LYS A 117 8.23 -9.35 -11.82
N ILE A 118 8.08 -8.10 -11.40
CA ILE A 118 9.19 -7.14 -11.30
C ILE A 118 9.97 -7.37 -10.01
N LEU A 119 9.27 -7.71 -8.93
CA LEU A 119 9.81 -7.74 -7.56
C LEU A 119 10.24 -9.14 -7.08
N PHE A 120 9.71 -10.21 -7.67
CA PHE A 120 9.93 -11.60 -7.26
C PHE A 120 10.30 -12.48 -8.45
#